data_AF-A0A2T3CN80-F1
#
_entry.id   AF-A0A2T3CN80-F1
#
_cell.length_a   1.000
_cell.length_b   1.000
_cell.length_c   1.000
_cell.angle_alpha   90.00
_cell.angle_beta   90.00
_cell.angle_gamma   90.00
#
_symmetry.space_group_name_H-M   'P 1'
#
loop_
_entity.id
_entity.type
_entity.pdbx_description
1 polymer ?
#
loop_
_entity_poly.entity_id
_entity_poly.type
_entity_poly.pdbx_seq_one_letter_code
_entity_poly.pdbx_strand_id
1 'polypeptide(L)'
;MGPLNWIIAALGVLYLITWYFQQTPMQKFLSSCCWSKPRAGNLAPIAAEAQQAELNHLYGILYTPRVSMQSRLEMGRNPGPLGLGAASAIDSLTIDLPGAEPGSAYLKLSLMGDPWDSQLSLHLFRHRPPDEYQEPRPWRNMTPHWLPSSTCSWIPFKEGQGLRLSGPFNIEPGVLGTKPRTVSLRLWYRTPLTALLGAKTFIGGERGVAFTLSGNDGVVALRDDPTPELDRVPVYVLDAKQAGAYYLQPKDKT
;
A
#
# COMPACT_ATOMS: atom_id res chain seq x y z
N MET A 1 26.52 54.64 27.09
CA MET A 1 25.91 53.31 26.83
C MET A 1 26.89 52.53 25.97
N GLY A 2 27.49 51.47 26.51
CA GLY A 2 28.71 50.86 25.95
C GLY A 2 28.48 49.92 24.77
N PRO A 3 29.56 49.57 24.03
CA PRO A 3 29.51 48.70 22.84
C PRO A 3 28.99 47.28 23.15
N LEU A 4 29.09 46.84 24.40
CA LEU A 4 28.56 45.54 24.85
C LEU A 4 27.04 45.45 24.73
N ASN A 5 26.31 46.54 24.99
CA ASN A 5 24.84 46.54 24.88
C ASN A 5 24.36 46.39 23.43
N TRP A 6 25.13 46.90 22.47
CA TRP A 6 24.82 46.75 21.05
C TRP A 6 25.02 45.31 20.57
N ILE A 7 26.05 44.62 21.08
CA ILE A 7 26.29 43.21 20.78
C ILE A 7 25.18 42.34 21.36
N ILE A 8 24.75 42.62 22.59
CA ILE A 8 23.63 41.90 23.24
C ILE A 8 22.32 42.14 22.49
N ALA A 9 22.05 43.38 22.07
CA ALA A 9 20.86 43.70 21.27
C ALA A 9 20.89 43.00 19.90
N ALA A 10 22.04 42.99 19.21
CA ALA A 10 22.20 42.32 17.94
C ALA A 10 22.00 40.80 18.07
N LEU A 11 22.58 40.17 19.10
CA LEU A 11 22.38 38.74 19.39
C LEU A 11 20.93 38.40 19.74
N GLY A 12 20.26 39.28 20.50
CA GLY A 12 18.84 39.11 20.83
C GLY A 12 17.93 39.17 19.59
N VAL A 13 18.20 40.10 18.67
CA VAL A 13 17.48 40.19 17.39
C VAL A 13 17.76 38.97 16.52
N LEU A 14 19.00 38.51 16.45
CA LEU A 14 19.39 37.33 15.66
C LEU A 14 18.73 36.05 16.21
N TYR A 15 18.62 35.91 17.52
CA TYR A 15 17.90 34.82 18.19
C TYR A 15 16.39 34.84 17.88
N LEU A 16 15.76 36.02 17.87
CA LEU A 16 14.34 36.14 17.52
C LEU A 16 14.08 35.76 16.05
N ILE A 17 14.97 36.14 15.14
CA ILE A 17 14.88 35.78 13.72
C ILE A 17 15.03 34.27 13.55
N THR A 18 16.06 33.65 14.15
CA THR A 18 16.26 32.21 14.04
C THR A 18 15.11 31.42 14.68
N TRP A 19 14.58 31.87 15.81
CA TRP A 19 13.39 31.28 16.43
C TRP A 19 12.14 31.38 15.56
N TYR A 20 11.90 32.53 14.92
CA TYR A 20 10.78 32.73 14.01
C TYR A 20 10.87 31.81 12.77
N PHE A 21 12.07 31.63 12.21
CA PHE A 21 12.29 30.75 11.06
C PHE A 21 12.39 29.26 11.44
N GLN A 22 12.69 28.92 12.70
CA GLN A 22 12.73 27.54 13.21
C GLN A 22 11.37 27.01 13.68
N GLN A 23 10.26 27.73 13.47
CA GLN A 23 8.93 27.14 13.65
C GLN A 23 8.82 25.90 12.76
N THR A 24 8.97 24.74 13.41
CA THR A 24 9.15 23.46 12.73
C THR A 24 7.98 23.19 11.79
N PRO A 25 8.21 22.51 10.65
CA PRO A 25 7.13 22.07 9.76
C PRO A 25 6.09 21.23 10.51
N MET A 26 6.48 20.58 11.62
CA MET A 26 5.59 19.83 12.50
C MET A 26 4.60 20.74 13.26
N GLN A 27 5.01 21.92 13.74
CA GLN A 27 4.09 22.88 14.37
C GLN A 27 3.10 23.48 13.36
N LYS A 28 3.56 23.76 12.13
CA LYS A 28 2.66 24.17 11.04
C LYS A 28 1.65 23.08 10.72
N PHE A 29 2.11 21.83 10.58
CA PHE A 29 1.26 20.66 10.34
C PHE A 29 0.24 20.45 11.46
N LEU A 30 0.67 20.48 12.73
CA LEU A 30 -0.24 20.39 13.88
C LEU A 30 -1.23 21.56 13.93
N SER A 31 -0.80 22.78 13.60
CA SER A 31 -1.69 23.95 13.56
C SER A 31 -2.74 23.89 12.44
N SER A 32 -2.45 23.18 11.34
CA SER A 32 -3.39 22.91 10.24
C SER A 32 -4.23 21.64 10.47
N CYS A 33 -3.73 20.67 11.24
CA CYS A 33 -4.46 19.47 11.63
C CYS A 33 -5.39 19.69 12.84
N CYS A 34 -5.23 20.80 13.57
CA CYS A 34 -6.19 21.19 14.59
C CYS A 34 -7.51 21.60 13.94
N TRP A 35 -8.45 20.65 13.98
CA TRP A 35 -9.91 20.72 13.76
C TRP A 35 -10.64 22.01 14.17
N SER A 36 -9.97 22.90 14.91
CA SER A 36 -10.55 24.05 15.60
C SER A 36 -10.21 25.41 14.98
N LYS A 37 -9.25 25.58 14.06
CA LYS A 37 -8.87 26.93 13.62
C LYS A 37 -9.94 27.66 12.78
N PRO A 38 -10.57 27.02 11.78
CA PRO A 38 -11.71 27.60 11.06
C PRO A 38 -13.02 27.57 11.88
N ARG A 39 -13.08 26.68 12.90
CA ARG A 39 -14.29 26.37 13.67
C ARG A 39 -14.40 27.15 14.99
N ALA A 40 -13.29 27.66 15.51
CA ALA A 40 -13.28 28.49 16.71
C ALA A 40 -14.13 29.78 16.56
N GLY A 41 -14.42 30.20 15.34
CA GLY A 41 -15.30 31.33 15.05
C GLY A 41 -16.77 30.96 14.82
N ASN A 42 -17.12 29.67 14.66
CA ASN A 42 -18.49 29.26 14.31
C ASN A 42 -18.92 28.02 15.12
N LEU A 43 -19.75 28.28 16.14
CA LEU A 43 -20.25 27.30 17.11
C LEU A 43 -21.56 26.62 16.67
N ALA A 44 -22.00 26.83 15.42
CA ALA A 44 -23.21 26.21 14.91
C ALA A 44 -23.12 24.66 14.95
N PRO A 45 -24.22 23.96 15.26
CA PRO A 45 -24.25 22.51 15.22
C PRO A 45 -23.90 22.03 13.82
N ILE A 46 -22.92 21.13 13.70
CA ILE A 46 -22.57 20.55 12.40
C ILE A 46 -23.77 19.71 11.94
N ALA A 47 -24.19 19.88 10.69
CA ALA A 47 -25.12 18.98 10.05
C ALA A 47 -24.61 17.53 10.12
N ALA A 48 -25.50 16.58 10.41
CA ALA A 48 -25.12 15.16 10.61
C ALA A 48 -24.30 14.59 9.44
N GLU A 49 -24.61 15.00 8.20
CA GLU A 49 -23.89 14.57 6.99
C GLU A 49 -22.43 15.04 6.98
N ALA A 50 -22.15 16.28 7.39
CA ALA A 50 -20.79 16.80 7.45
C ALA A 50 -19.99 16.18 8.61
N GLN A 51 -20.62 15.84 9.73
CA GLN A 51 -19.97 15.07 10.79
C GLN A 51 -19.54 13.69 10.30
N GLN A 52 -20.40 13.03 9.53
CA GLN A 52 -20.12 11.70 8.99
C GLN A 52 -19.03 11.74 7.92
N ALA A 53 -19.02 12.76 7.06
CA ALA A 53 -17.96 12.96 6.08
C ALA A 53 -16.59 13.17 6.74
N GLU A 54 -16.51 14.02 7.77
CA GLU A 54 -15.28 14.26 8.54
C GLU A 54 -14.80 13.00 9.28
N LEU A 55 -15.74 12.27 9.90
CA LEU A 55 -15.43 11.02 10.58
C LEU A 55 -14.90 9.95 9.61
N ASN A 56 -15.53 9.84 8.43
CA ASN A 56 -15.07 8.95 7.36
C ASN A 56 -13.67 9.34 6.86
N HIS A 57 -13.37 10.65 6.80
CA HIS A 57 -12.04 11.13 6.44
C HIS A 57 -10.98 10.72 7.47
N LEU A 58 -11.28 10.87 8.76
CA LEU A 58 -10.41 10.40 9.85
C LEU A 58 -10.19 8.89 9.79
N TYR A 59 -11.24 8.11 9.50
CA TYR A 59 -11.10 6.67 9.32
C TYR A 59 -10.24 6.30 8.13
N GLY A 60 -10.34 7.03 7.02
CA GLY A 60 -9.40 6.90 5.91
C GLY A 60 -7.96 7.08 6.38
N ILE A 61 -7.65 8.16 7.08
CA ILE A 61 -6.28 8.44 7.53
C ILE A 61 -5.75 7.36 8.49
N LEU A 62 -6.56 6.94 9.46
CA LEU A 62 -6.14 6.03 10.52
C LEU A 62 -6.08 4.57 10.09
N TYR A 63 -7.00 4.16 9.22
CA TYR A 63 -7.22 2.75 8.91
C TYR A 63 -6.96 2.38 7.45
N THR A 64 -6.43 3.27 6.62
CA THR A 64 -5.97 2.90 5.28
C THR A 64 -4.92 1.78 5.36
N PRO A 65 -5.15 0.65 4.66
CA PRO A 65 -4.17 -0.41 4.54
C PRO A 65 -2.85 0.14 4.00
N ARG A 66 -1.74 -0.28 4.60
CA ARG A 66 -0.40 0.10 4.10
C ARG A 66 0.18 -1.06 3.35
N VAL A 67 0.70 -0.79 2.16
CA VAL A 67 1.30 -1.81 1.31
C VAL A 67 2.77 -1.49 1.15
N SER A 68 3.61 -2.49 1.39
CA SER A 68 5.06 -2.41 1.15
C SER A 68 5.52 -3.64 0.37
N MET A 69 6.64 -3.48 -0.32
CA MET A 69 7.25 -4.56 -1.09
C MET A 69 8.76 -4.59 -0.88
N GLN A 70 9.34 -5.75 -1.11
CA GLN A 70 10.78 -5.89 -1.32
C GLN A 70 11.00 -6.27 -2.78
N SER A 71 11.88 -5.53 -3.44
CA SER A 71 12.30 -5.80 -4.81
C SER A 71 13.78 -6.16 -4.86
N ARG A 72 14.14 -7.01 -5.81
CA ARG A 72 15.51 -7.40 -6.08
C ARG A 72 15.80 -7.23 -7.55
N LEU A 73 17.01 -6.74 -7.84
CA LEU A 73 17.52 -6.73 -9.19
C LEU A 73 17.83 -8.17 -9.61
N GLU A 74 17.08 -8.66 -10.58
CA GLU A 74 17.36 -9.93 -11.23
C GLU A 74 18.04 -9.67 -12.58
N MET A 75 19.13 -10.40 -12.83
CA MET A 75 19.78 -10.40 -14.13
C MET A 75 18.97 -11.31 -15.05
N GLY A 76 18.16 -10.72 -15.92
CA GLY A 76 17.33 -11.42 -16.88
C GLY A 76 17.96 -11.43 -18.27
N ARG A 77 17.41 -12.27 -19.16
CA ARG A 77 17.72 -12.18 -20.58
C ARG A 77 17.07 -10.90 -21.10
N ASN A 78 17.81 -10.10 -21.87
CA ASN A 78 17.27 -8.90 -22.50
C ASN A 78 17.35 -9.09 -24.02
N PRO A 79 16.38 -8.62 -24.82
CA PRO A 79 16.44 -8.72 -26.29
C PRO A 79 17.58 -7.90 -26.92
N GLY A 80 18.31 -7.10 -26.14
CA GLY A 80 19.42 -6.27 -26.62
C GLY A 80 20.72 -7.03 -26.90
N PRO A 81 21.69 -6.39 -27.57
CA PRO A 81 22.91 -7.03 -28.11
C PRO A 81 23.84 -7.67 -27.06
N LEU A 82 23.68 -7.34 -25.78
CA LEU A 82 24.46 -7.90 -24.66
C LEU A 82 23.79 -9.14 -24.00
N GLY A 83 22.55 -9.48 -24.39
CA GLY A 83 21.83 -10.68 -23.93
C GLY A 83 21.47 -10.71 -22.44
N LEU A 84 21.94 -9.76 -21.63
CA LEU A 84 21.71 -9.64 -20.20
C LEU A 84 21.22 -8.22 -19.85
N GLY A 85 20.14 -8.13 -19.09
CA GLY A 85 19.61 -6.88 -18.57
C GLY A 85 19.23 -7.03 -17.12
N ALA A 86 19.60 -6.04 -16.30
CA ALA A 86 19.13 -5.97 -14.92
C ALA A 86 17.69 -5.44 -14.93
N ALA A 87 16.75 -6.20 -14.36
CA ALA A 87 15.40 -5.75 -14.15
C ALA A 87 15.00 -5.95 -12.69
N SER A 88 14.28 -4.98 -12.14
CA SER A 88 13.77 -5.07 -10.77
C SER A 88 12.55 -5.99 -10.75
N ALA A 89 12.64 -7.07 -9.98
CA ALA A 89 11.55 -8.01 -9.74
C ALA A 89 11.06 -7.87 -8.29
N ILE A 90 9.78 -8.12 -8.06
CA ILE A 90 9.18 -8.02 -6.73
C ILE A 90 9.30 -9.38 -6.03
N ASP A 91 10.06 -9.42 -4.94
CA ASP A 91 10.33 -10.63 -4.16
C ASP A 91 9.21 -10.95 -3.19
N SER A 92 8.69 -9.94 -2.50
CA SER A 92 7.66 -10.13 -1.48
C SER A 92 6.72 -8.93 -1.39
N LEU A 93 5.49 -9.22 -0.95
CA LEU A 93 4.43 -8.25 -0.70
C LEU A 93 4.02 -8.32 0.77
N THR A 94 3.91 -7.16 1.40
CA THR A 94 3.44 -7.02 2.77
C THR A 94 2.28 -6.03 2.82
N ILE A 95 1.19 -6.43 3.46
CA ILE A 95 -0.05 -5.67 3.62
C ILE A 95 -0.31 -5.52 5.12
N ASP A 96 -0.27 -4.29 5.60
CA ASP A 96 -0.60 -3.94 6.98
C ASP A 96 -2.04 -3.46 7.07
N LEU A 97 -2.80 -4.11 7.94
CA LEU A 97 -4.20 -3.85 8.24
C LEU A 97 -4.28 -3.22 9.64
N PRO A 98 -4.20 -1.89 9.74
CA PRO A 98 -4.25 -1.20 11.03
C PRO A 98 -5.59 -1.47 11.74
N GLY A 99 -5.52 -1.71 13.05
CA GLY A 99 -6.68 -1.99 13.90
C GLY A 99 -7.45 -3.27 13.57
N ALA A 100 -6.91 -4.14 12.70
CA ALA A 100 -7.51 -5.44 12.42
C ALA A 100 -7.32 -6.39 13.59
N GLU A 101 -8.34 -7.21 13.86
CA GLU A 101 -8.30 -8.28 14.84
C GLU A 101 -8.70 -9.60 14.16
N PRO A 102 -8.05 -10.74 14.47
CA PRO A 102 -8.26 -12.00 13.77
C PRO A 102 -9.73 -12.48 13.75
N GLY A 103 -10.48 -12.18 14.81
CA GLY A 103 -11.88 -12.61 14.95
C GLY A 103 -12.91 -11.70 14.26
N SER A 104 -12.53 -10.51 13.82
CA SER A 104 -13.46 -9.51 13.29
C SER A 104 -13.01 -8.84 11.98
N ALA A 105 -11.77 -9.08 11.55
CA ALA A 105 -11.25 -8.55 10.31
C ALA A 105 -12.02 -9.06 9.09
N TYR A 106 -12.28 -8.15 8.16
CA TYR A 106 -12.87 -8.44 6.87
C TYR A 106 -12.07 -7.73 5.79
N LEU A 107 -11.43 -8.51 4.93
CA LEU A 107 -10.60 -8.05 3.85
C LEU A 107 -11.04 -8.75 2.56
N LYS A 108 -11.27 -8.01 1.49
CA LYS A 108 -11.25 -8.58 0.15
C LYS A 108 -9.99 -8.11 -0.57
N LEU A 109 -9.42 -8.98 -1.41
CA LEU A 109 -8.28 -8.59 -2.24
C LEU A 109 -8.37 -9.16 -3.65
N SER A 110 -7.81 -8.40 -4.58
CA SER A 110 -7.56 -8.80 -5.97
C SER A 110 -6.15 -8.39 -6.33
N LEU A 111 -5.39 -9.32 -6.90
CA LEU A 111 -3.98 -9.14 -7.24
C LEU A 111 -3.72 -9.55 -8.68
N MET A 112 -3.08 -8.67 -9.45
CA MET A 112 -2.56 -8.94 -10.77
C MET A 112 -1.07 -8.64 -10.84
N GLY A 113 -0.35 -9.34 -11.70
CA GLY A 113 1.04 -9.00 -12.04
C GLY A 113 1.44 -9.52 -13.41
N ASP A 114 2.67 -9.21 -13.80
CA ASP A 114 3.26 -9.50 -15.12
C ASP A 114 4.39 -10.56 -15.07
N PRO A 115 4.13 -11.77 -14.56
CA PRO A 115 5.14 -12.83 -14.54
C PRO A 115 5.53 -13.22 -15.97
N TRP A 116 6.78 -13.64 -16.16
CA TRP A 116 7.19 -14.25 -17.43
C TRP A 116 6.50 -15.59 -17.65
N ASP A 117 5.86 -15.74 -18.81
CA ASP A 117 5.19 -16.98 -19.21
C ASP A 117 6.13 -17.86 -20.03
N SER A 118 6.62 -18.94 -19.40
CA SER A 118 7.56 -19.86 -20.03
C SER A 118 6.93 -20.68 -21.16
N GLN A 119 5.63 -20.97 -21.09
CA GLN A 119 4.93 -21.74 -22.13
C GLN A 119 4.72 -20.89 -23.37
N LEU A 120 4.23 -19.65 -23.18
CA LEU A 120 4.07 -18.69 -24.28
C LEU A 120 5.42 -18.33 -24.90
N SER A 121 6.47 -18.22 -24.08
CA SER A 121 7.84 -18.00 -24.56
C SER A 121 8.32 -19.12 -25.49
N LEU A 122 8.12 -20.40 -25.11
CA LEU A 122 8.48 -21.55 -25.94
C LEU A 122 7.71 -21.57 -27.27
N HIS A 123 6.42 -21.23 -27.24
CA HIS A 123 5.60 -21.12 -28.45
C HIS A 123 6.10 -19.99 -29.36
N LEU A 124 6.34 -18.80 -28.82
CA LEU A 124 6.88 -17.67 -29.59
C LEU A 124 8.26 -17.99 -30.16
N PHE A 125 9.15 -18.61 -29.38
CA PHE A 125 10.49 -18.98 -29.84
C PHE A 125 10.46 -19.97 -31.02
N ARG A 126 9.46 -20.86 -31.08
CA ARG A 126 9.30 -21.82 -32.18
C ARG A 126 8.68 -21.23 -33.45
N HIS A 127 7.91 -20.14 -33.32
CA HIS A 127 7.07 -19.62 -34.40
C HIS A 127 7.41 -18.18 -34.84
N ARG A 128 8.30 -17.48 -34.13
CA ARG A 128 8.72 -16.10 -34.45
C ARG A 128 10.20 -16.02 -34.81
N PRO A 129 10.60 -15.11 -35.72
CA PRO A 129 12.00 -14.78 -35.94
C PRO A 129 12.64 -14.24 -34.64
N PRO A 130 13.95 -14.47 -34.41
CA PRO A 130 14.65 -13.97 -33.23
C PRO A 130 14.57 -12.44 -33.06
N ASP A 131 14.55 -11.68 -34.16
CA ASP A 131 14.50 -10.21 -34.15
C ASP A 131 13.15 -9.65 -33.66
N GLU A 132 12.08 -10.45 -33.68
CA GLU A 132 10.75 -10.07 -33.19
C GLU A 132 10.43 -10.65 -31.81
N TYR A 133 11.37 -11.37 -31.19
CA TYR A 133 11.12 -12.02 -29.91
C TYR A 133 11.10 -10.99 -28.77
N GLN A 134 9.94 -10.87 -28.11
CA GLN A 134 9.79 -10.17 -26.84
C GLN A 134 9.40 -11.17 -25.76
N GLU A 135 9.95 -11.01 -24.55
CA GLU A 135 9.58 -11.85 -23.41
C GLU A 135 8.09 -11.65 -23.10
N PRO A 136 7.24 -12.70 -23.21
CA PRO A 136 5.83 -12.55 -22.92
C PRO A 136 5.60 -12.41 -21.42
N ARG A 137 5.11 -11.25 -21.01
CA ARG A 137 4.71 -10.93 -19.63
C ARG A 137 3.23 -10.53 -19.57
N PRO A 138 2.30 -11.47 -19.77
CA PRO A 138 0.89 -11.17 -19.71
C PRO A 138 0.47 -10.81 -18.28
N TRP A 139 -0.45 -9.85 -18.15
CA TRP A 139 -1.11 -9.56 -16.89
C TRP A 139 -1.99 -10.74 -16.47
N ARG A 140 -1.71 -11.34 -15.31
CA ARG A 140 -2.43 -12.53 -14.80
C ARG A 140 -2.80 -12.37 -13.33
N ASN A 141 -3.84 -13.09 -12.91
CA ASN A 141 -4.27 -13.14 -11.51
C ASN A 141 -3.19 -13.83 -10.67
N MET A 142 -2.57 -13.07 -9.76
CA MET A 142 -1.49 -13.55 -8.89
C MET A 142 -2.00 -13.97 -7.52
N THR A 143 -3.25 -13.66 -7.17
CA THR A 143 -3.85 -14.02 -5.88
C THR A 143 -3.73 -15.51 -5.54
N PRO A 144 -4.07 -16.47 -6.42
CA PRO A 144 -4.01 -17.89 -6.08
C PRO A 144 -2.58 -18.41 -5.89
N HIS A 145 -1.57 -17.70 -6.40
CA HIS A 145 -0.16 -18.08 -6.28
C HIS A 145 0.50 -17.45 -5.05
N TRP A 146 0.15 -16.19 -4.75
CA TRP A 146 0.69 -15.46 -3.60
C TRP A 146 0.00 -15.81 -2.29
N LEU A 147 -1.35 -15.82 -2.26
CA LEU A 147 -2.13 -15.96 -1.03
C LEU A 147 -1.82 -17.24 -0.24
N PRO A 148 -1.66 -18.44 -0.85
CA PRO A 148 -1.27 -19.65 -0.10
C PRO A 148 0.09 -19.56 0.58
N SER A 149 1.03 -18.78 0.01
CA SER A 149 2.35 -18.56 0.58
C SER A 149 2.40 -17.44 1.61
N SER A 150 1.30 -16.71 1.78
CA SER A 150 1.20 -15.62 2.74
C SER A 150 1.08 -16.13 4.18
N THR A 151 1.65 -15.34 5.08
CA THR A 151 1.62 -15.55 6.52
C THR A 151 1.05 -14.31 7.17
N CYS A 152 0.18 -14.51 8.16
CA CYS A 152 -0.34 -13.43 8.97
C CYS A 152 0.42 -13.38 10.29
N SER A 153 0.83 -12.18 10.69
CA SER A 153 1.45 -11.89 11.98
C SER A 153 0.84 -10.63 12.57
N TRP A 154 1.07 -10.40 13.86
CA TRP A 154 0.77 -9.11 14.47
C TRP A 154 1.70 -8.03 13.93
N ILE A 155 1.18 -6.82 13.72
CA ILE A 155 2.03 -5.64 13.49
C ILE A 155 2.85 -5.41 14.79
N PRO A 156 4.17 -5.23 14.70
CA PRO A 156 4.98 -4.94 15.88
C PRO A 156 4.47 -3.72 16.63
N PHE A 157 4.43 -3.78 17.96
CA PHE A 157 3.85 -2.72 18.80
C PHE A 157 4.43 -1.31 18.57
N LYS A 158 5.67 -1.23 18.09
CA LYS A 158 6.35 0.04 17.75
C LYS A 158 5.86 0.68 16.45
N GLU A 159 5.32 -0.14 15.54
CA GLU A 159 4.87 0.26 14.20
C GLU A 159 3.36 0.50 14.14
N GLY A 160 2.61 -0.11 15.06
CA GLY A 160 1.17 0.06 15.21
C GLY A 160 0.50 -1.15 15.84
N GLN A 161 -0.83 -1.14 15.85
CA GLN A 161 -1.65 -2.28 16.21
C GLN A 161 -2.44 -2.75 15.00
N GLY A 162 -2.55 -4.06 14.82
CA GLY A 162 -3.29 -4.67 13.72
C GLY A 162 -2.63 -5.94 13.20
N LEU A 163 -3.06 -6.36 12.01
CA LEU A 163 -2.58 -7.56 11.35
C LEU A 163 -1.67 -7.20 10.17
N ARG A 164 -0.64 -8.01 9.96
CA ARG A 164 0.30 -7.93 8.84
C ARG A 164 0.21 -9.22 8.05
N LEU A 165 -0.19 -9.12 6.79
CA LEU A 165 -0.15 -10.22 5.83
C LEU A 165 1.08 -10.07 4.95
N SER A 166 2.01 -11.02 5.03
CA SER A 166 3.28 -10.97 4.28
C SER A 166 3.56 -12.31 3.60
N GLY A 167 4.00 -12.26 2.35
CA GLY A 167 4.32 -13.47 1.58
C GLY A 167 5.23 -13.20 0.38
N PRO A 168 6.05 -14.18 -0.02
CA PRO A 168 6.89 -14.09 -1.20
C PRO A 168 6.09 -14.32 -2.50
N PHE A 169 6.61 -13.80 -3.61
CA PHE A 169 6.21 -14.28 -4.94
C PHE A 169 7.08 -15.48 -5.32
N ASN A 170 6.44 -16.64 -5.41
CA ASN A 170 7.13 -17.88 -5.78
C ASN A 170 7.12 -18.10 -7.29
N ILE A 171 8.20 -18.70 -7.78
CA ILE A 171 8.30 -19.19 -9.16
C ILE A 171 7.70 -20.59 -9.17
N GLU A 172 6.76 -20.83 -10.08
CA GLU A 172 6.09 -22.11 -10.26
C GLU A 172 6.48 -22.70 -11.61
N PRO A 173 7.34 -23.75 -11.63
CA PRO A 173 7.78 -24.36 -12.87
C PRO A 173 6.60 -24.76 -13.77
N GLY A 174 6.58 -24.26 -15.00
CA GLY A 174 5.52 -24.52 -15.98
C GLY A 174 4.29 -23.62 -15.88
N VAL A 175 4.21 -22.72 -14.88
CA VAL A 175 3.09 -21.75 -14.71
C VAL A 175 3.61 -20.32 -14.62
N LEU A 176 4.56 -20.05 -13.72
CA LEU A 176 5.18 -18.74 -13.48
C LEU A 176 6.70 -18.89 -13.62
N GLY A 177 7.26 -18.42 -14.73
CA GLY A 177 8.69 -18.59 -15.05
C GLY A 177 9.62 -17.58 -14.35
N THR A 178 9.08 -16.42 -13.95
CA THR A 178 9.79 -15.41 -13.13
C THR A 178 8.82 -14.75 -12.15
N LYS A 179 9.38 -14.02 -11.19
CA LYS A 179 8.62 -13.09 -10.35
C LYS A 179 8.08 -11.90 -11.16
N PRO A 180 6.96 -11.30 -10.72
CA PRO A 180 6.41 -10.12 -11.38
C PRO A 180 7.33 -8.91 -11.19
N ARG A 181 7.38 -8.02 -12.19
CA ARG A 181 8.08 -6.73 -12.12
C ARG A 181 7.15 -5.63 -11.65
N THR A 182 5.88 -5.74 -12.05
CA THR A 182 4.81 -4.85 -11.69
C THR A 182 3.63 -5.65 -11.15
N VAL A 183 3.04 -5.17 -10.07
CA VAL A 183 1.88 -5.77 -9.42
C VAL A 183 0.83 -4.70 -9.20
N SER A 184 -0.42 -5.00 -9.55
CA SER A 184 -1.57 -4.16 -9.22
C SER A 184 -2.42 -4.90 -8.19
N LEU A 185 -2.69 -4.24 -7.07
CA LEU A 185 -3.39 -4.79 -5.92
C LEU A 185 -4.58 -3.90 -5.60
N ARG A 186 -5.74 -4.49 -5.30
CA ARG A 186 -6.87 -3.77 -4.72
C ARG A 186 -7.32 -4.43 -3.44
N LEU A 187 -7.58 -3.59 -2.44
CA LEU A 187 -7.96 -4.00 -1.10
C LEU A 187 -9.30 -3.36 -0.71
N TRP A 188 -10.23 -4.19 -0.28
CA TRP A 188 -11.46 -3.77 0.38
C TRP A 188 -11.37 -4.14 1.84
N TYR A 189 -10.90 -3.21 2.66
CA TYR A 189 -10.73 -3.43 4.08
C TYR A 189 -11.87 -2.79 4.87
N ARG A 190 -12.47 -3.56 5.77
CA ARG A 190 -13.44 -3.08 6.75
C ARG A 190 -12.85 -3.23 8.13
N THR A 191 -12.82 -2.12 8.86
CA THR A 191 -12.33 -2.09 10.23
C THR A 191 -13.40 -2.63 11.20
N PRO A 192 -13.01 -3.16 12.36
CA PRO A 192 -13.96 -3.55 13.40
C PRO A 192 -14.90 -2.39 13.78
N LEU A 193 -14.38 -1.15 13.76
CA LEU A 193 -15.14 0.05 14.10
C LEU A 193 -16.20 0.40 13.04
N THR A 194 -15.85 0.35 11.75
CA THR A 194 -16.84 0.51 10.67
C THR A 194 -17.86 -0.63 10.66
N ALA A 195 -17.46 -1.83 11.11
CA ALA A 195 -18.39 -2.94 11.31
C ALA A 195 -19.39 -2.68 12.44
N LEU A 196 -18.92 -2.18 13.60
CA LEU A 196 -19.75 -1.82 14.75
C LEU A 196 -20.75 -0.71 14.45
N LEU A 197 -20.37 0.26 13.63
CA LEU A 197 -21.25 1.35 13.19
C LEU A 197 -22.30 0.91 12.16
N GLY A 198 -22.36 -0.38 11.80
CA GLY A 198 -23.27 -0.88 10.77
C GLY A 198 -22.94 -0.41 9.35
N ALA A 199 -21.87 0.37 9.19
CA ALA A 199 -21.42 0.89 7.92
C ALA A 199 -20.91 -0.27 7.06
N LYS A 200 -21.58 -0.55 5.94
CA LYS A 200 -21.17 -1.57 4.97
C LYS A 200 -20.03 -1.09 4.05
N THR A 201 -19.54 0.12 4.29
CA THR A 201 -18.54 0.79 3.47
C THR A 201 -17.14 0.28 3.77
N PHE A 202 -16.32 0.18 2.73
CA PHE A 202 -14.89 -0.11 2.86
C PHE A 202 -14.09 1.18 2.99
N ILE A 203 -12.89 1.06 3.55
CA ILE A 203 -11.90 2.14 3.45
C ILE A 203 -11.60 2.36 1.96
N GLY A 204 -11.72 3.61 1.50
CA GLY A 204 -11.61 3.97 0.07
C GLY A 204 -12.91 3.93 -0.72
N GLY A 205 -14.06 3.63 -0.09
CA GLY A 205 -15.36 3.56 -0.76
C GLY A 205 -15.67 2.18 -1.33
N GLU A 206 -16.69 2.07 -2.18
CA GLU A 206 -17.16 0.77 -2.72
C GLU A 206 -16.11 0.06 -3.58
N ARG A 207 -15.20 0.83 -4.21
CA ARG A 207 -14.10 0.30 -5.02
C ARG A 207 -12.87 -0.07 -4.19
N GLY A 208 -12.85 0.22 -2.89
CA GLY A 208 -11.70 -0.01 -2.03
C GLY A 208 -10.51 0.88 -2.38
N VAL A 209 -9.30 0.46 -1.99
CA VAL A 209 -8.06 1.18 -2.31
C VAL A 209 -7.21 0.33 -3.25
N ALA A 210 -6.75 0.93 -4.34
CA ALA A 210 -5.84 0.28 -5.28
C ALA A 210 -4.38 0.71 -5.06
N PHE A 211 -3.45 -0.16 -5.42
CA PHE A 211 -2.02 0.05 -5.32
C PHE A 211 -1.36 -0.51 -6.56
N THR A 212 -0.42 0.23 -7.12
CA THR A 212 0.50 -0.27 -8.14
C THR A 212 1.89 -0.32 -7.54
N LEU A 213 2.50 -1.49 -7.60
CA LEU A 213 3.84 -1.77 -7.11
C LEU A 213 4.73 -1.98 -8.33
N SER A 214 5.82 -1.21 -8.41
CA SER A 214 6.83 -1.33 -9.47
C SER A 214 8.21 -1.34 -8.82
N GLY A 215 9.06 -2.29 -9.20
CA GLY A 215 10.41 -2.39 -8.68
C GLY A 215 11.28 -1.12 -8.86
N ASN A 216 10.88 -0.19 -9.72
CA ASN A 216 11.56 1.09 -9.96
C ASN A 216 10.88 2.27 -9.24
N ASP A 217 9.54 2.30 -9.21
CA ASP A 217 8.76 3.45 -8.76
C ASP A 217 8.23 3.30 -7.31
N GLY A 218 8.44 2.15 -6.70
CA GLY A 218 7.93 1.86 -5.36
C GLY A 218 6.44 1.51 -5.36
N VAL A 219 5.75 1.90 -4.29
CA VAL A 219 4.31 1.66 -4.12
C VAL A 219 3.56 2.96 -4.35
N VAL A 220 2.67 2.96 -5.35
CA VAL A 220 1.80 4.08 -5.69
C VAL A 220 0.36 3.70 -5.33
N ALA A 221 -0.24 4.46 -4.40
CA ALA A 221 -1.64 4.28 -4.05
C ALA A 221 -2.54 5.00 -5.08
N LEU A 222 -3.29 4.22 -5.83
CA LEU A 222 -4.35 4.69 -6.73
C LEU A 222 -5.63 4.61 -5.92
N ARG A 223 -6.27 5.75 -5.62
CA ARG A 223 -7.40 5.76 -4.68
C ARG A 223 -8.66 5.23 -5.37
N ASP A 224 -9.76 5.96 -5.36
CA ASP A 224 -11.01 5.56 -6.03
C ASP A 224 -10.91 5.60 -7.58
N ASP A 225 -9.70 5.45 -8.11
CA ASP A 225 -9.39 5.50 -9.54
C ASP A 225 -9.84 4.20 -10.22
N PRO A 226 -10.48 4.27 -11.40
CA PRO A 226 -10.86 3.08 -12.15
C PRO A 226 -9.61 2.37 -12.66
N THR A 227 -9.46 1.09 -12.29
CA THR A 227 -8.39 0.21 -12.81
C THR A 227 -9.02 -0.95 -13.59
N PRO A 228 -9.34 -0.74 -14.89
CA PRO A 228 -10.20 -1.65 -15.65
C PRO A 228 -9.65 -3.06 -15.83
N GLU A 229 -8.33 -3.25 -15.78
CA GLU A 229 -7.70 -4.58 -15.82
C GLU A 229 -7.90 -5.33 -14.50
N LEU A 230 -7.69 -4.64 -13.38
CA LEU A 230 -7.85 -5.18 -12.03
C LEU A 230 -9.32 -5.45 -11.67
N ASP A 231 -10.24 -4.64 -12.20
CA ASP A 231 -11.69 -4.81 -12.05
C ASP A 231 -12.21 -6.13 -12.62
N ARG A 232 -11.49 -6.74 -13.58
CA ARG A 232 -11.88 -7.98 -14.25
C ARG A 232 -11.43 -9.23 -13.49
N VAL A 233 -10.64 -9.08 -12.44
CA VAL A 233 -10.01 -10.20 -11.73
C VAL A 233 -10.90 -10.69 -10.59
N PRO A 234 -10.92 -12.01 -10.32
CA PRO A 234 -11.65 -12.56 -9.19
C PRO A 234 -11.27 -11.87 -7.87
N VAL A 235 -12.29 -11.62 -7.05
CA VAL A 235 -12.14 -11.02 -5.72
C VAL A 235 -12.09 -12.15 -4.70
N TYR A 236 -11.02 -12.20 -3.92
CA TYR A 236 -10.83 -13.19 -2.86
C TYR A 236 -11.26 -12.58 -1.54
N VAL A 237 -12.23 -13.21 -0.88
CA VAL A 237 -12.77 -12.75 0.41
C VAL A 237 -12.06 -13.47 1.54
N LEU A 238 -11.41 -12.69 2.39
CA LEU A 238 -10.80 -13.12 3.65
C LEU A 238 -11.67 -12.58 4.79
N ASP A 239 -12.49 -13.45 5.37
CA ASP A 239 -13.33 -13.13 6.52
C ASP A 239 -13.06 -14.09 7.68
N ALA A 240 -13.43 -13.68 8.89
CA ALA A 240 -13.28 -14.51 10.08
C ALA A 240 -14.24 -15.72 10.15
N LYS A 241 -15.17 -15.88 9.19
CA LYS A 241 -16.27 -16.86 9.26
C LYS A 241 -16.15 -18.00 8.24
N GLN A 242 -15.26 -17.91 7.26
CA GLN A 242 -15.09 -18.88 6.17
C GLN A 242 -13.64 -19.37 6.06
N ALA A 243 -13.32 -20.09 4.98
CA ALA A 243 -11.95 -20.54 4.66
C ALA A 243 -10.91 -19.39 4.62
N GLY A 244 -11.37 -18.15 4.40
CA GLY A 244 -10.55 -16.94 4.47
C GLY A 244 -9.97 -16.64 5.86
N ALA A 245 -10.56 -17.18 6.93
CA ALA A 245 -10.13 -16.94 8.31
C ALA A 245 -8.71 -17.45 8.56
N TYR A 246 -8.33 -18.55 7.91
CA TYR A 246 -6.99 -19.14 8.02
C TYR A 246 -5.88 -18.16 7.62
N TYR A 247 -6.15 -17.27 6.67
CA TYR A 247 -5.18 -16.29 6.19
C TYR A 247 -5.10 -15.03 7.06
N LEU A 248 -6.11 -14.76 7.91
CA LEU A 248 -6.13 -13.61 8.83
C LEU A 248 -5.83 -14.00 10.28
N GLN A 249 -5.39 -15.24 10.51
CA GLN A 249 -4.96 -15.70 11.82
C GLN A 249 -3.44 -15.57 11.97
N PRO A 250 -2.97 -14.83 12.98
CA PRO A 250 -1.57 -14.77 13.34
C PRO A 250 -1.04 -16.18 13.58
N LYS A 251 -0.04 -16.56 12.80
CA LYS A 251 0.70 -17.80 13.01
C LYS A 251 1.92 -17.39 13.82
N ASP A 252 1.80 -17.46 15.15
CA ASP A 252 2.90 -17.10 16.03
C ASP A 252 4.16 -17.84 15.61
N LYS A 253 5.26 -17.10 15.44
CA LYS A 253 6.60 -17.70 15.45
C LYS A 253 6.92 -17.97 16.92
N THR A 254 6.54 -19.13 17.43
CA THR A 254 7.26 -19.74 18.56
C THR A 254 8.71 -19.99 18.17
#